data_AF-F2G9B9-F1
#
_entry.id   AF-F2G9B9-F1
#
_cell.length_a   1.000
_cell.length_b   1.000
_cell.length_c   1.000
_cell.angle_alpha   90.00
_cell.angle_beta   90.00
_cell.angle_gamma   90.00
#
_symmetry.space_group_name_H-M   'P 1'
#
loop_
_entity.id
_entity.type
_entity.pdbx_description
1 polymer ?
#
loop_
_entity_poly.entity_id
_entity_poly.type
_entity_poly.pdbx_seq_one_letter_code
_entity_poly.pdbx_strand_id
1 'polypeptide(L)'
;MKKALVVLAIIIAATFSWFAYLSLDADKRDQDAAQVPLITVMEILHASDLQQGVKQAVKNDDAEAVDSWMAQAREVGQAANLASEDMDYLNSETAKDYVVFNAKRQLYNEAFEARYYALEDVESLKAQYPEAKDLFPRTDALIEKRDAIIQQIAVAISGSEQPDDAALQEARKQWLAKSSK
;
A
#
# COMPACT_ATOMS: atom_id res chain seq x y z
N MET A 1 38.85 -47.25 -43.94
CA MET A 1 38.74 -47.24 -42.46
C MET A 1 39.39 -46.04 -41.78
N LYS A 2 40.60 -45.58 -42.15
CA LYS A 2 41.25 -44.41 -41.49
C LYS A 2 40.48 -43.08 -41.59
N LYS A 3 39.87 -42.77 -42.74
CA LYS A 3 39.12 -41.51 -42.94
C LYS A 3 37.82 -41.45 -42.12
N ALA A 4 37.13 -42.57 -41.95
CA ALA A 4 35.89 -42.65 -41.16
C ALA A 4 36.16 -42.45 -39.65
N LEU A 5 37.28 -42.96 -39.14
CA LEU A 5 37.72 -42.76 -37.76
C LEU A 5 38.07 -41.30 -37.46
N VAL A 6 38.71 -40.61 -38.41
CA VAL A 6 39.03 -39.17 -38.27
C VAL A 6 37.75 -38.33 -38.26
N VAL A 7 36.79 -38.64 -39.13
CA VAL A 7 35.49 -37.94 -39.15
C VAL A 7 34.73 -38.17 -37.84
N LEU A 8 34.73 -39.40 -37.32
CA LEU A 8 34.09 -39.71 -36.03
C LEU A 8 34.73 -38.93 -34.88
N ALA A 9 36.07 -38.84 -34.83
CA ALA A 9 36.78 -38.10 -33.81
C ALA A 9 36.48 -36.59 -33.86
N ILE A 10 36.33 -36.01 -35.05
CA ILE A 10 35.96 -34.60 -35.22
C ILE A 10 34.53 -34.35 -34.73
N ILE A 11 33.59 -35.25 -35.05
CA ILE A 11 32.20 -35.13 -34.59
C ILE A 11 32.14 -35.17 -33.05
N ILE A 12 32.88 -36.09 -32.43
CA ILE A 12 32.94 -36.21 -30.96
C ILE A 12 33.56 -34.94 -30.35
N ALA A 13 34.66 -34.43 -30.90
CA ALA A 13 35.27 -33.20 -30.39
C ALA A 13 34.34 -31.99 -30.52
N ALA A 14 33.60 -31.90 -31.63
CA ALA A 14 32.63 -30.82 -31.87
C ALA A 14 31.44 -30.90 -30.91
N THR A 15 30.91 -32.09 -30.64
CA THR A 15 29.84 -32.25 -29.65
C THR A 15 30.32 -31.93 -28.23
N PHE A 16 31.50 -32.39 -27.82
CA PHE A 16 32.07 -32.02 -26.51
C PHE A 16 32.29 -30.51 -26.38
N SER A 17 32.76 -29.84 -27.44
CA SER A 17 32.95 -28.38 -27.45
C SER A 17 31.60 -27.64 -27.34
N TRP A 18 30.57 -28.13 -28.03
CA TRP A 18 29.22 -27.58 -27.95
C TRP A 18 28.59 -27.78 -26.57
N PHE A 19 28.75 -28.96 -25.96
CA PHE A 19 28.28 -29.22 -24.60
C PHE A 19 29.00 -28.38 -23.54
N ALA A 20 30.32 -28.19 -23.68
CA ALA A 20 31.07 -27.31 -22.79
C ALA A 20 30.62 -25.84 -22.90
N TYR A 21 30.35 -25.36 -24.12
CA TYR A 21 29.78 -24.03 -24.36
C TYR A 21 28.40 -23.87 -23.70
N LEU A 22 27.51 -24.85 -23.90
CA LEU A 22 26.17 -24.83 -23.29
C LEU A 22 26.23 -24.86 -21.76
N SER A 23 27.18 -25.59 -21.16
CA SER A 23 27.35 -25.64 -19.70
C SER A 23 27.82 -24.30 -19.14
N LEU A 24 28.79 -23.64 -19.80
CA LEU A 24 29.28 -22.31 -19.40
C LEU A 24 28.20 -21.23 -19.55
N ASP A 25 27.36 -21.34 -20.59
CA ASP A 25 26.26 -20.43 -20.85
C ASP A 25 25.08 -20.65 -19.87
N ALA A 26 24.85 -21.89 -19.43
CA ALA A 26 23.89 -22.21 -18.38
C ALA A 26 24.34 -21.67 -17.01
N ASP A 27 25.60 -21.88 -16.62
CA ASP A 27 26.14 -21.35 -15.36
C ASP A 27 26.07 -19.82 -15.29
N LYS A 28 26.34 -19.13 -16.40
CA LYS A 28 26.18 -17.67 -16.48
C LYS A 28 24.73 -17.24 -16.32
N ARG A 29 23.80 -17.91 -17.00
CA ARG A 29 22.37 -17.60 -16.88
C ARG A 29 21.83 -17.85 -15.48
N ASP A 30 22.29 -18.89 -14.79
CA ASP A 30 21.92 -19.15 -13.40
C ASP A 30 22.53 -18.12 -12.43
N GLN A 31 23.75 -17.65 -12.68
CA GLN A 31 24.37 -16.55 -11.93
C GLN A 31 23.67 -15.21 -12.16
N ASP A 32 23.24 -14.92 -13.39
CA ASP A 32 22.48 -13.71 -13.72
C ASP A 32 21.04 -13.78 -13.17
N ALA A 33 20.41 -14.95 -13.18
CA ALA A 33 19.11 -15.18 -12.55
C ALA A 33 19.18 -15.06 -11.02
N ALA A 34 20.31 -15.42 -10.40
CA ALA A 34 20.56 -15.20 -8.98
C ALA A 34 20.77 -13.73 -8.59
N GLN A 35 20.92 -12.81 -9.57
CA GLN A 35 21.08 -11.37 -9.35
C GLN A 35 19.77 -10.58 -9.42
N VAL A 36 18.64 -11.23 -9.73
CA VAL A 36 17.33 -10.55 -9.70
C VAL A 36 16.88 -10.39 -8.25
N PRO A 37 16.63 -9.16 -7.75
CA PRO A 37 16.19 -8.95 -6.38
C PRO A 37 14.89 -9.72 -6.11
N LEU A 38 14.80 -10.37 -4.95
CA LEU A 38 13.64 -11.18 -4.58
C LEU A 38 12.38 -10.33 -4.35
N ILE A 39 12.59 -9.05 -4.03
CA ILE A 39 11.56 -8.05 -3.76
C ILE A 39 12.00 -6.70 -4.33
N THR A 40 11.04 -5.84 -4.63
CA THR A 40 11.23 -4.46 -5.07
C THR A 40 11.22 -3.49 -3.89
N VAL A 41 11.78 -2.29 -4.10
CA VAL A 41 11.70 -1.22 -3.09
C VAL A 41 10.26 -0.86 -2.72
N MET A 42 9.33 -0.90 -3.69
CA MET A 42 7.92 -0.60 -3.42
C MET A 42 7.26 -1.69 -2.58
N GLU A 43 7.59 -2.96 -2.77
CA GLU A 43 7.11 -4.04 -1.91
C GLU A 43 7.58 -3.88 -0.46
N ILE A 44 8.80 -3.38 -0.25
CA ILE A 44 9.28 -3.03 1.10
C ILE A 44 8.48 -1.86 1.68
N LEU A 45 8.31 -0.76 0.92
CA LEU A 45 7.56 0.42 1.38
C LEU A 45 6.06 0.15 1.59
N HIS A 46 5.53 -0.93 1.01
CA HIS A 46 4.16 -1.41 1.17
C HIS A 46 4.01 -2.59 2.13
N ALA A 47 5.10 -3.04 2.76
CA ALA A 47 5.04 -4.09 3.76
C ALA A 47 4.08 -3.67 4.88
N SER A 48 3.16 -4.58 5.26
CA SER A 48 2.10 -4.29 6.23
C SER A 48 2.64 -3.76 7.54
N ASP A 49 3.73 -4.35 8.03
CA ASP A 49 4.32 -4.04 9.33
C ASP A 49 4.96 -2.65 9.31
N LEU A 50 5.66 -2.32 8.22
CA LEU A 50 6.21 -0.98 8.00
C LEU A 50 5.09 0.06 7.94
N GLN A 51 4.04 -0.20 7.15
CA GLN A 51 2.91 0.73 7.04
C GLN A 51 2.21 0.96 8.38
N GLN A 52 1.95 -0.11 9.13
CA GLN A 52 1.31 -0.01 10.45
C GLN A 52 2.21 0.72 11.45
N GLY A 53 3.50 0.41 11.45
CA GLY A 53 4.51 1.03 12.29
C GLY A 53 4.64 2.54 12.04
N VAL A 54 4.84 2.93 10.78
CA VAL A 54 4.91 4.34 10.37
C VAL A 54 3.59 5.05 10.67
N LYS A 55 2.44 4.43 10.40
CA LYS A 55 1.14 5.01 10.74
C LYS A 55 1.02 5.29 12.24
N GLN A 56 1.43 4.35 13.09
CA GLN A 56 1.39 4.55 14.55
C GLN A 56 2.36 5.64 15.00
N ALA A 57 3.55 5.72 14.41
CA ALA A 57 4.54 6.76 14.68
C ALA A 57 4.00 8.15 14.30
N VAL A 58 3.45 8.28 13.08
CA VAL A 58 2.82 9.53 12.60
C VAL A 58 1.64 9.95 13.48
N LYS A 59 0.81 8.99 13.91
CA LYS A 59 -0.30 9.27 14.84
C LYS A 59 0.16 9.83 16.18
N ASN A 60 1.34 9.41 16.64
CA ASN A 60 1.93 9.82 17.90
C ASN A 60 2.86 11.04 17.79
N ASP A 61 3.00 11.62 16.59
CA ASP A 61 3.98 12.68 16.29
C ASP A 61 5.42 12.28 16.63
N ASP A 62 5.74 10.99 16.44
CA ASP A 62 7.02 10.39 16.78
C ASP A 62 7.90 10.23 15.53
N ALA A 63 8.64 11.30 15.20
CA ALA A 63 9.53 11.31 14.05
C ALA A 63 10.69 10.30 14.18
N GLU A 64 11.19 10.06 15.39
CA GLU A 64 12.27 9.10 15.65
C GLU A 64 11.80 7.66 15.37
N ALA A 65 10.56 7.32 15.74
CA ALA A 65 9.98 6.04 15.40
C ALA A 65 9.82 5.85 13.89
N VAL A 66 9.46 6.90 13.13
CA VAL A 66 9.46 6.85 11.65
C VAL A 66 10.85 6.52 11.13
N ASP A 67 11.89 7.17 11.66
CA ASP A 67 13.28 6.91 11.26
C ASP A 67 13.75 5.50 11.57
N SER A 68 13.34 4.96 12.73
CA SER A 68 13.59 3.56 13.10
C SER A 68 12.93 2.58 12.13
N TRP A 69 11.69 2.84 11.71
CA TRP A 69 10.99 2.02 10.72
C TRP A 69 11.67 2.08 9.35
N MET A 70 12.12 3.26 8.93
CA MET A 70 12.90 3.40 7.70
C MET A 70 14.26 2.70 7.78
N ALA A 71 14.89 2.63 8.96
CA ALA A 71 16.11 1.88 9.16
C ALA A 71 15.89 0.37 8.93
N GLN A 72 14.81 -0.18 9.47
CA GLN A 72 14.44 -1.59 9.22
C GLN A 72 14.14 -1.84 7.75
N ALA A 73 13.43 -0.93 7.07
CA ALA A 73 13.20 -1.04 5.63
C ALA A 73 14.51 -1.12 4.84
N ARG A 74 15.51 -0.30 5.20
CA ARG A 74 16.85 -0.32 4.59
C ARG A 74 17.59 -1.64 4.85
N GLU A 75 17.51 -2.19 6.06
CA GLU A 75 18.09 -3.50 6.38
C GLU A 75 17.48 -4.62 5.52
N VAL A 76 16.15 -4.59 5.33
CA VAL A 76 15.46 -5.52 4.43
C VAL A 76 15.93 -5.33 2.98
N GLY A 77 16.08 -4.10 2.52
CA GLY A 77 16.59 -3.79 1.18
C GLY A 77 18.01 -4.32 0.94
N GLN A 78 18.89 -4.18 1.92
CA GLN A 78 20.25 -4.75 1.89
C GLN A 78 20.21 -6.28 1.84
N ALA A 79 19.41 -6.91 2.71
CA ALA A 79 19.28 -8.36 2.75
C ALA A 79 18.68 -8.95 1.46
N ALA A 80 17.81 -8.18 0.79
CA ALA A 80 17.23 -8.53 -0.50
C ALA A 80 18.16 -8.25 -1.71
N ASN A 81 19.35 -7.70 -1.47
CA ASN A 81 20.30 -7.28 -2.51
C ASN A 81 19.64 -6.37 -3.57
N LEU A 82 18.89 -5.37 -3.10
CA LEU A 82 18.32 -4.35 -3.98
C LEU A 82 19.41 -3.67 -4.82
N ALA A 83 19.05 -3.27 -6.04
CA ALA A 83 19.93 -2.49 -6.89
C ALA A 83 20.32 -1.17 -6.20
N SER A 84 21.49 -0.64 -6.52
CA SER A 84 21.99 0.59 -5.90
C SER A 84 21.01 1.76 -6.03
N GLU A 85 20.35 1.90 -7.19
CA GLU A 85 19.35 2.95 -7.42
C GLU A 85 18.14 2.83 -6.50
N ASP A 86 17.69 1.61 -6.22
CA ASP A 86 16.58 1.33 -5.30
C ASP A 86 17.00 1.57 -3.84
N MET A 87 18.23 1.20 -3.48
CA MET A 87 18.80 1.51 -2.17
C MET A 87 18.96 3.02 -1.97
N ASP A 88 19.39 3.76 -3.00
CA ASP A 88 19.51 5.22 -2.97
C ASP A 88 18.14 5.87 -2.76
N TYR A 89 17.10 5.38 -3.44
CA TYR A 89 15.72 5.84 -3.18
C TYR A 89 15.28 5.52 -1.75
N LEU A 90 15.50 4.30 -1.27
CA LEU A 90 15.13 3.87 0.08
C LEU A 90 15.85 4.64 1.19
N ASN A 91 17.05 5.14 0.90
CA ASN A 91 17.85 6.02 1.78
C ASN A 91 17.43 7.49 1.72
N SER A 92 16.58 7.89 0.76
CA SER A 92 16.21 9.28 0.54
C SER A 92 15.10 9.75 1.48
N GLU A 93 15.08 11.06 1.76
CA GLU A 93 13.93 11.71 2.41
C GLU A 93 12.65 11.52 1.61
N THR A 94 12.72 11.40 0.28
CA THR A 94 11.54 11.15 -0.57
C THR A 94 10.84 9.83 -0.22
N ALA A 95 11.58 8.77 0.11
CA ALA A 95 10.97 7.51 0.55
C ALA A 95 10.32 7.63 1.94
N LYS A 96 10.93 8.42 2.84
CA LYS A 96 10.35 8.75 4.15
C LYS A 96 9.07 9.57 3.99
N ASP A 97 9.10 10.62 3.19
CA ASP A 97 7.93 11.44 2.86
C ASP A 97 6.81 10.61 2.24
N TYR A 98 7.17 9.66 1.37
CA TYR A 98 6.21 8.74 0.76
C TYR A 98 5.45 7.91 1.79
N VAL A 99 6.15 7.26 2.74
CA VAL A 99 5.48 6.44 3.76
C VAL A 99 4.68 7.29 4.73
N VAL A 100 5.17 8.48 5.11
CA VAL A 100 4.44 9.43 5.97
C VAL A 100 3.18 9.95 5.28
N PHE A 101 3.26 10.31 4.00
CA PHE A 101 2.12 10.73 3.20
C PHE A 101 1.04 9.66 3.15
N ASN A 102 1.41 8.40 2.88
CA ASN A 102 0.46 7.28 2.87
C ASN A 102 -0.14 7.02 4.25
N ALA A 103 0.67 7.07 5.31
CA ALA A 103 0.20 6.93 6.70
C ALA A 103 -0.85 7.98 7.06
N LYS A 104 -0.62 9.26 6.73
CA LYS A 104 -1.60 10.34 6.98
C LYS A 104 -2.91 10.14 6.22
N ARG A 105 -2.85 9.64 4.99
CA ARG A 105 -4.05 9.29 4.21
C ARG A 105 -4.84 8.13 4.82
N GLN A 106 -4.14 7.13 5.36
CA GLN A 106 -4.78 6.03 6.08
C GLN A 106 -5.46 6.55 7.36
N LEU A 107 -4.77 7.41 8.13
CA LEU A 107 -5.34 8.04 9.32
C LEU A 107 -6.56 8.91 9.00
N TYR A 108 -6.54 9.65 7.89
CA TYR A 108 -7.70 10.39 7.41
C TYR A 108 -8.90 9.46 7.16
N ASN A 109 -8.70 8.35 6.45
CA ASN A 109 -9.79 7.41 6.15
C ASN A 109 -10.37 6.80 7.43
N GLU A 110 -9.53 6.39 8.38
CA GLU A 110 -9.96 5.85 9.67
C GLU A 110 -10.75 6.88 10.48
N ALA A 111 -10.24 8.12 10.55
CA ALA A 111 -10.92 9.21 11.26
C ALA A 111 -12.24 9.59 10.58
N PHE A 112 -12.25 9.65 9.24
CA PHE A 112 -13.46 9.92 8.47
C PHE A 112 -14.51 8.84 8.71
N GLU A 113 -14.13 7.57 8.62
CA GLU A 113 -15.04 6.44 8.84
C GLU A 113 -15.66 6.47 10.23
N ALA A 114 -14.83 6.67 11.27
CA ALA A 114 -15.31 6.79 12.65
C ALA A 114 -16.36 7.92 12.80
N ARG A 115 -16.05 9.11 12.26
CA ARG A 115 -16.95 10.27 12.36
C ARG A 115 -18.19 10.15 11.47
N TYR A 116 -18.05 9.52 10.31
CA TYR A 116 -19.15 9.25 9.40
C TYR A 116 -20.25 8.47 10.11
N TYR A 117 -19.87 7.37 10.78
CA TYR A 117 -20.80 6.52 11.52
C TYR A 117 -21.31 7.16 12.80
N ALA A 118 -20.49 7.95 13.50
CA ALA A 118 -20.87 8.65 14.73
C ALA A 118 -21.74 9.91 14.50
N LEU A 119 -22.03 10.28 13.25
CA LEU A 119 -22.72 11.54 12.89
C LEU A 119 -21.96 12.80 13.36
N GLU A 120 -20.64 12.73 13.38
CA GLU A 120 -19.77 13.83 13.78
C GLU A 120 -19.36 14.70 12.58
N ASP A 121 -18.92 15.93 12.87
CA ASP A 121 -18.35 16.84 11.88
C ASP A 121 -17.03 16.29 11.30
N VAL A 122 -16.86 16.40 9.98
CA VAL A 122 -15.66 15.95 9.27
C VAL A 122 -14.82 17.08 8.70
N GLU A 123 -15.29 18.34 8.73
CA GLU A 123 -14.58 19.47 8.13
C GLU A 123 -13.21 19.67 8.77
N SER A 124 -13.13 19.53 10.09
CA SER A 124 -11.85 19.62 10.82
C SER A 124 -10.81 18.57 10.39
N LEU A 125 -11.22 17.42 9.82
CA LEU A 125 -10.29 16.40 9.32
C LEU A 125 -9.55 16.88 8.06
N LYS A 126 -10.17 17.73 7.24
CA LYS A 126 -9.55 18.26 6.02
C LYS A 126 -8.34 19.15 6.33
N ALA A 127 -8.42 19.88 7.44
CA ALA A 127 -7.31 20.70 7.93
C ALA A 127 -6.22 19.86 8.61
N GLN A 128 -6.59 18.77 9.28
CA GLN A 128 -5.65 17.87 9.96
C GLN A 128 -4.85 17.00 8.98
N TYR A 129 -5.45 16.62 7.85
CA TYR A 129 -4.86 15.72 6.87
C TYR A 129 -4.92 16.30 5.44
N PRO A 130 -4.19 17.38 5.15
CA PRO A 130 -4.14 17.97 3.80
C PRO A 130 -3.62 16.99 2.73
N GLU A 131 -2.88 15.96 3.13
CA GLU A 131 -2.37 14.87 2.27
C GLU A 131 -3.49 14.04 1.64
N ALA A 132 -4.71 14.12 2.17
CA ALA A 132 -5.89 13.43 1.66
C ALA A 132 -6.80 14.32 0.79
N LYS A 133 -6.33 15.49 0.33
CA LYS A 133 -7.15 16.49 -0.38
C LYS A 133 -7.95 15.96 -1.57
N ASP A 134 -7.38 15.05 -2.34
CA ASP A 134 -8.05 14.36 -3.46
C ASP A 134 -9.26 13.53 -3.02
N LEU A 135 -9.33 13.10 -1.76
CA LEU A 135 -10.43 12.34 -1.19
C LEU A 135 -11.58 13.23 -0.71
N PHE A 136 -11.35 14.53 -0.48
CA PHE A 136 -12.35 15.42 0.14
C PHE A 136 -13.68 15.49 -0.64
N PRO A 137 -13.71 15.64 -1.98
CA PRO A 137 -14.97 15.67 -2.71
C PRO A 137 -15.76 14.37 -2.58
N ARG A 138 -15.06 13.23 -2.50
CA ARG A 138 -15.68 11.92 -2.32
C ARG A 138 -16.28 11.78 -0.92
N THR A 139 -15.59 12.25 0.11
CA THR A 139 -16.09 12.21 1.49
C THR A 139 -17.28 13.15 1.69
N ASP A 140 -17.29 14.31 1.04
CA ASP A 140 -18.44 15.24 1.09
C ASP A 140 -19.69 14.60 0.47
N ALA A 141 -19.54 13.95 -0.68
CA ALA A 141 -20.63 13.21 -1.32
C ALA A 141 -21.13 12.02 -0.47
N LEU A 142 -20.28 11.42 0.37
CA LEU A 142 -20.71 10.37 1.31
C LEU A 142 -21.54 10.96 2.45
N ILE A 143 -21.14 12.11 3.00
CA ILE A 143 -21.89 12.82 4.05
C ILE A 143 -23.27 13.24 3.54
N GLU A 144 -23.35 13.81 2.33
CA GLU A 144 -24.63 14.17 1.72
C GLU A 144 -25.55 12.94 1.57
N LYS A 145 -25.03 11.81 1.10
CA LYS A 145 -25.79 10.56 0.99
C LYS A 145 -26.27 10.05 2.33
N ARG A 146 -25.42 10.08 3.36
CA ARG A 146 -25.79 9.70 4.73
C ARG A 146 -26.96 10.55 5.23
N ASP A 147 -26.85 11.86 5.08
CA ASP A 147 -27.86 12.78 5.58
C ASP A 147 -29.18 12.62 4.81
N ALA A 148 -29.13 12.34 3.50
CA ALA A 148 -30.29 11.99 2.71
C ALA A 148 -30.96 10.67 3.16
N ILE A 149 -30.17 9.66 3.54
CA ILE A 149 -30.69 8.39 4.09
C ILE A 149 -31.39 8.65 5.43
N ILE A 150 -30.80 9.45 6.31
CA ILE A 150 -31.40 9.81 7.60
C ILE A 150 -32.72 10.56 7.37
N GLN A 151 -32.77 11.48 6.41
CA GLN A 151 -34.00 12.15 6.01
C GLN A 151 -35.07 11.16 5.54
N GLN A 152 -34.70 10.18 4.71
CA GLN A 152 -35.63 9.15 4.23
C GLN A 152 -36.18 8.27 5.36
N ILE A 153 -35.34 7.93 6.35
CA ILE A 153 -35.78 7.22 7.55
C ILE A 153 -36.79 8.08 8.33
N ALA A 154 -36.53 9.38 8.48
CA ALA A 154 -37.43 10.29 9.18
C ALA A 154 -38.79 10.43 8.47
N VAL A 155 -38.80 10.53 7.14
CA VAL A 155 -40.03 10.52 6.31
C VAL A 155 -40.81 9.23 6.53
N ALA A 156 -40.14 8.08 6.56
CA ALA A 156 -40.77 6.79 6.80
C ALA A 156 -41.36 6.66 8.22
N ILE A 157 -40.74 7.30 9.22
CA ILE A 157 -41.24 7.34 10.61
C ILE A 157 -42.45 8.25 10.74
N SER A 158 -42.40 9.46 10.15
CA SER A 158 -43.45 10.48 10.32
C SER A 158 -44.66 10.27 9.40
N GLY A 159 -44.48 9.59 8.27
CA GLY A 159 -45.48 9.51 7.20
C GLY A 159 -45.65 10.82 6.42
N SER A 160 -44.73 11.77 6.58
CA SER A 160 -44.76 13.11 5.95
C SER A 160 -43.46 13.36 5.18
N GLU A 161 -43.56 13.98 4.00
CA GLU A 161 -42.40 14.45 3.23
C GLU A 161 -41.58 15.52 3.96
N GLN A 162 -42.22 16.22 4.91
CA GLN A 162 -41.58 17.15 5.83
C GLN A 162 -41.67 16.56 7.26
N PRO A 163 -40.73 15.69 7.66
CA PRO A 163 -40.68 15.16 9.01
C PRO A 163 -40.35 16.28 10.01
N ASP A 164 -40.92 16.17 11.20
CA ASP A 164 -40.61 17.06 12.31
C ASP A 164 -39.26 16.70 12.97
N ASP A 165 -38.82 17.55 13.88
CA ASP A 165 -37.56 17.35 14.61
C ASP A 165 -37.55 16.03 15.39
N ALA A 166 -38.71 15.58 15.90
CA ALA A 166 -38.83 14.33 16.63
C ALA A 166 -38.53 13.11 15.73
N ALA A 167 -39.11 13.06 14.53
CA ALA A 167 -38.84 12.02 13.55
C ALA A 167 -37.38 12.04 13.07
N LEU A 168 -36.79 13.23 12.91
CA LEU A 168 -35.36 13.37 12.57
C LEU A 168 -34.44 12.85 13.66
N GLN A 169 -34.72 13.16 14.93
CA GLN A 169 -33.95 12.64 16.05
C GLN A 169 -34.05 11.11 16.16
N GLU A 170 -35.23 10.55 15.92
CA GLU A 170 -35.42 9.10 15.93
C GLU A 170 -34.69 8.42 14.76
N ALA A 171 -34.73 9.01 13.57
CA ALA A 171 -33.96 8.53 12.42
C ALA A 171 -32.45 8.48 12.69
N ARG A 172 -31.89 9.51 13.34
CA ARG A 172 -30.49 9.55 13.76
C ARG A 172 -30.16 8.44 14.77
N LYS A 173 -31.03 8.19 15.75
CA LYS A 173 -30.85 7.07 16.69
C LYS A 173 -30.86 5.72 15.97
N GLN A 174 -31.76 5.52 15.00
CA GLN A 174 -31.78 4.30 14.21
C GLN A 174 -30.53 4.10 13.36
N TRP A 175 -30.00 5.18 12.78
CA TRP A 175 -28.71 5.16 12.10
C TRP A 175 -27.61 4.69 13.05
N LEU A 176 -27.44 5.37 14.20
CA LEU A 176 -26.41 5.04 15.19
C LEU A 176 -26.51 3.59 15.68
N ALA A 177 -27.72 3.11 15.94
CA ALA A 177 -27.96 1.73 16.37
C ALA A 177 -27.58 0.66 15.32
N LYS A 178 -27.61 1.01 14.03
CA LYS A 178 -27.17 0.15 12.93
C LYS A 178 -25.67 0.23 12.70
N SER A 179 -25.07 1.40 12.90
CA SER A 179 -23.64 1.65 12.70
C SER A 179 -22.77 1.15 13.85
N SER A 180 -23.34 0.85 15.02
CA SER A 180 -22.64 0.29 16.18
C SER A 180 -22.55 -1.25 16.19
N LYS A 181 -22.90 -1.92 15.08
CA LYS A 181 -22.81 -3.38 14.91
C LYS A 181 -21.72 -3.73 13.91
#